data_AF-A0A851TA81-F1
#
_entry.id   AF-A0A851TA81-F1
#
_cell.length_a   1.000
_cell.length_b   1.000
_cell.length_c   1.000
_cell.angle_alpha   90.00
_cell.angle_beta   90.00
_cell.angle_gamma   90.00
#
_symmetry.space_group_name_H-M   'P 1'
#
loop_
_entity.id
_entity.type
_entity.pdbx_description
1 polymer ?
#
loop_
_entity_poly.entity_id
_entity_poly.type
_entity_poly.pdbx_seq_one_letter_code
_entity_poly.pdbx_strand_id
1 'polypeptide(L)' 'PPQTLVQVGLYAMGRDPKVFPKPEQFNPERWLATGSKYFQGLGFGFGPRQCLGRRIAELEMQLFLIHV' A
#
# COMPACT_ATOMS: atom_id res chain seq x y z
N PRO A 1 -0.61 13.21 23.43
CA PRO A 1 0.14 14.19 24.26
C PRO A 1 1.58 14.33 23.72
N PRO A 2 2.41 15.28 24.18
CA PRO A 2 3.84 15.22 23.92
C PRO A 2 4.41 13.85 24.34
N GLN A 3 5.40 13.35 23.59
CA GLN A 3 6.06 12.04 23.83
C GLN A 3 5.13 10.81 23.78
N THR A 4 3.91 10.95 23.25
CA THR A 4 3.05 9.78 23.01
C THR A 4 3.56 8.98 21.82
N LEU A 5 3.78 7.69 22.02
CA LEU A 5 4.05 6.76 20.92
C LEU A 5 2.82 6.72 19.99
N VAL A 6 3.05 6.99 18.70
CA VAL A 6 2.04 6.85 17.66
C VAL A 6 2.56 5.84 16.66
N GLN A 7 1.74 4.83 16.36
CA GLN A 7 2.06 3.80 15.39
C GLN A 7 0.97 3.71 14.33
N VAL A 8 1.39 3.49 13.08
CA VAL A 8 0.47 3.29 11.96
C VAL A 8 0.19 1.79 11.81
N GLY A 9 -1.08 1.41 11.93
CA GLY A 9 -1.54 0.03 11.74
C GLY A 9 -1.71 -0.35 10.28
N LEU A 10 -0.60 -0.44 9.53
CA LEU A 10 -0.62 -0.68 8.08
C LEU A 10 -1.45 -1.91 7.66
N TYR A 11 -1.37 -3.00 8.42
CA TYR A 11 -2.13 -4.22 8.14
C TYR A 11 -3.64 -4.01 8.21
N ALA A 12 -4.11 -3.35 9.28
CA ALA A 12 -5.53 -3.07 9.47
C ALA A 12 -6.05 -2.04 8.46
N MET A 13 -5.26 -0.98 8.19
CA MET A 13 -5.61 0.05 7.20
C MET A 13 -5.74 -0.53 5.78
N GLY A 14 -4.81 -1.41 5.40
CA GLY A 14 -4.87 -2.11 4.11
C GLY A 14 -6.04 -3.09 3.97
N ARG A 15 -6.78 -3.35 5.06
CA ARG A 15 -7.93 -4.27 5.12
C ARG A 15 -9.22 -3.61 5.57
N ASP A 16 -9.26 -2.27 5.66
CA ASP A 16 -10.50 -1.58 6.01
C ASP A 16 -11.51 -1.74 4.87
N PRO A 17 -12.68 -2.38 5.07
CA PRO A 17 -13.68 -2.56 4.03
C PRO A 17 -14.29 -1.25 3.52
N LYS A 18 -14.17 -0.15 4.28
CA LYS A 18 -14.59 1.20 3.85
C LYS A 18 -13.70 1.78 2.77
N VAL A 19 -12.43 1.36 2.74
CA VAL A 19 -11.43 1.80 1.74
C VAL A 19 -11.25 0.74 0.67
N PHE A 20 -11.21 -0.54 1.07
CA PHE A 20 -11.00 -1.69 0.21
C PHE A 20 -12.20 -2.62 0.26
N PRO A 21 -13.20 -2.48 -0.63
CA PRO A 21 -14.28 -3.45 -0.75
C PRO A 21 -13.71 -4.86 -0.92
N LYS A 22 -14.24 -5.81 -0.16
CA LYS A 22 -13.77 -7.21 -0.10
C LYS A 22 -12.23 -7.27 0.11
N PRO A 23 -11.72 -6.82 1.27
CA PRO A 23 -10.28 -6.63 1.50
C PRO A 23 -9.47 -7.94 1.52
N GLU A 24 -10.10 -9.05 1.92
CA GLU A 24 -9.45 -10.37 1.95
C GLU A 24 -9.40 -11.06 0.57
N GLN A 25 -10.01 -10.47 -0.46
CA GLN A 25 -9.98 -11.01 -1.81
C GLN A 25 -8.86 -10.38 -2.63
N PHE A 26 -8.02 -11.23 -3.22
CA PHE A 26 -7.04 -10.81 -4.22
C PHE A 26 -7.79 -10.30 -5.46
N ASN A 27 -7.80 -8.98 -5.64
CA ASN A 27 -8.43 -8.31 -6.76
C ASN A 27 -7.46 -7.24 -7.31
N PRO A 28 -6.65 -7.56 -8.32
CA PRO A 28 -5.71 -6.63 -8.95
C PRO A 28 -6.39 -5.45 -9.65
N GLU A 29 -7.58 -5.67 -10.22
CA GLU A 29 -8.31 -4.67 -11.00
C GLU A 29 -8.67 -3.42 -10.19
N ARG A 30 -8.75 -3.53 -8.86
CA ARG A 30 -8.97 -2.38 -7.97
C ARG A 30 -7.93 -1.27 -8.15
N TRP A 31 -6.73 -1.62 -8.61
CA TRP A 31 -5.64 -0.67 -8.85
C TRP A 31 -5.70 -0.03 -10.23
N LEU A 32 -6.65 -0.39 -11.10
CA LEU A 32 -6.81 0.19 -12.44
C LEU A 32 -7.70 1.43 -12.45
N ALA A 33 -8.49 1.66 -11.39
CA ALA A 33 -9.41 2.80 -11.31
C ALA A 33 -8.69 4.17 -11.38
N THR A 34 -9.33 5.14 -12.03
CA THR A 34 -8.80 6.49 -12.32
C THR A 34 -9.02 7.52 -11.20
N GLY A 35 -9.43 7.07 -10.01
CA GLY A 35 -9.62 7.94 -8.84
C GLY A 35 -8.33 8.31 -8.10
N SER A 36 -8.46 9.18 -7.09
CA SER A 36 -7.35 9.52 -6.20
C SER A 36 -6.88 8.28 -5.43
N LYS A 37 -5.67 7.81 -5.76
CA LYS A 37 -5.00 6.68 -5.07
C LYS A 37 -4.18 7.14 -3.86
N TYR A 38 -4.30 8.42 -3.48
CA TYR A 38 -3.57 8.98 -2.35
C TYR A 38 -3.89 8.20 -1.06
N PHE A 39 -2.85 7.71 -0.39
CA PHE A 39 -2.90 6.94 0.86
C PHE A 39 -3.59 5.56 0.82
N GLN A 40 -3.95 5.04 -0.35
CA GLN A 40 -4.49 3.67 -0.45
C GLN A 40 -3.36 2.62 -0.42
N GLY A 41 -2.24 2.87 -1.11
CA GLY A 41 -1.08 1.99 -1.10
C GLY A 41 -0.04 2.40 -0.07
N LEU A 42 -0.19 1.97 1.19
CA LEU A 42 0.77 2.28 2.27
C LEU A 42 1.72 1.12 2.61
N GLY A 43 1.83 0.10 1.76
CA GLY A 43 2.70 -1.06 1.99
C GLY A 43 4.18 -0.71 2.21
N PHE A 44 4.64 0.38 1.60
CA PHE A 44 5.99 0.92 1.78
C PHE A 44 6.03 2.20 2.64
N GLY A 45 4.93 2.53 3.32
CA GLY A 45 4.78 3.81 4.01
C GLY A 45 4.62 5.01 3.07
N PHE A 46 4.63 6.21 3.63
CA PHE A 46 4.46 7.47 2.90
C PHE A 46 5.30 8.60 3.52
N GLY A 47 5.64 9.61 2.72
CA GLY A 47 6.34 10.80 3.18
C GLY A 47 7.86 10.59 3.35
N PRO A 48 8.52 11.42 4.18
CA PRO A 48 9.98 11.42 4.31
C PRO A 48 10.56 10.17 4.99
N ARG A 49 9.71 9.36 5.64
CA ARG A 49 10.08 8.11 6.31
C ARG A 49 9.55 6.87 5.57
N GLN A 50 9.17 7.02 4.30
CA GLN A 50 8.81 5.88 3.47
C GLN A 50 10.01 4.93 3.28
N CYS A 51 9.72 3.67 2.97
CA CYS A 51 10.73 2.68 2.68
C CYS A 51 11.60 3.12 1.50
N LEU A 52 12.91 3.19 1.74
CA LEU A 52 13.90 3.56 0.72
C LEU A 52 13.91 2.57 -0.46
N GLY A 53 13.66 1.29 -0.18
CA GLY A 53 13.65 0.20 -1.16
C GLY A 53 12.39 0.12 -2.02
N ARG A 54 11.39 0.99 -1.82
CA ARG A 54 10.10 0.95 -2.52
C ARG A 54 10.27 0.79 -4.04
N ARG A 55 11.10 1.63 -4.65
CA ARG A 55 11.28 1.64 -6.12
C ARG A 55 11.95 0.37 -6.63
N ILE A 56 12.88 -0.19 -5.86
CA ILE A 56 13.56 -1.44 -6.20
C ILE A 56 12.56 -2.59 -6.14
N ALA A 57 11.79 -2.69 -5.04
CA ALA A 57 10.78 -3.73 -4.89
C ALA A 57 9.68 -3.64 -5.97
N GLU A 58 9.21 -2.43 -6.29
CA GLU A 58 8.25 -2.20 -7.39
C GLU A 58 8.81 -2.64 -8.75
N LEU A 59 10.08 -2.35 -9.04
CA LEU A 59 10.74 -2.80 -10.27
C LEU A 59 10.87 -4.32 -10.32
N GLU A 60 11.33 -4.95 -9.24
CA GLU A 60 11.47 -6.41 -9.16
C GLU A 60 10.12 -7.11 -9.32
N MET A 61 9.06 -6.60 -8.70
CA MET A 61 7.70 -7.11 -8.86
C MET A 61 7.23 -7.02 -10.32
N GLN A 62 7.49 -5.89 -11.00
CA GLN A 62 7.14 -5.74 -12.42
C GLN A 62 7.92 -6.69 -13.31
N LEU A 63 9.23 -6.81 -13.11
CA LEU A 63 10.07 -7.74 -13.87
C LEU A 63 9.61 -9.18 -13.69
N PHE A 64 9.28 -9.59 -12.45
CA PHE A 64 8.74 -10.90 -12.16
C PHE A 64 7.42 -11.16 -12.89
N LEU A 65 6.48 -10.22 -12.85
CA LEU A 65 5.17 -10.35 -13.51
C LEU A 65 5.25 -10.37 -15.04
N ILE A 66 6.31 -9.80 -15.64
CA ILE A 66 6.55 -9.84 -17.09
C ILE A 66 7.20 -11.17 -17.50
N HIS A 67 8.04 -11.74 -16.63
CA HIS A 67 8.80 -12.95 -16.93
C HIS A 67 7.98 -14.23 -16.76
N VAL A 68 7.08 -14.26 -15.77
CA VAL A 68 6.08 -15.33 -15.57
C VAL A 68 5.01 -15.27 -16.66
#